data_AF-A0A1V3QZF4-F1
#
_entry.id   AF-A0A1V3QZF4-F1
#
_cell.length_a   1.000
_cell.length_b   1.000
_cell.length_c   1.000
_cell.angle_alpha   90.00
_cell.angle_beta   90.00
_cell.angle_gamma   90.00
#
_symmetry.space_group_name_H-M   'P 1'
#
loop_
_entity.id
_entity.type
_entity.pdbx_description
1 polymer ?
#
loop_
_entity_poly.entity_id
_entity_poly.type
_entity_poly.pdbx_seq_one_letter_code
_entity_poly.pdbx_strand_id
1 'polypeptide(L)'
;MAQQKGIIKLRGTIGDITFYKTKDGHIAREKGGVDAKRIANDPAFQRTRENGSEFGRAGKAGKILRASIRTLLLNSADSKMVSRLTQSMMKVIQADSTSARGLRNVIDGEAELLIGFEFNINATLGSCLFATYEGTIDRVTGAITVDLAPFVPANMIAAPAGTTHFKIISAGTEVDFESETFVESHSETAILSWDMVPTATITHTNMVTPNSTKPLFLVLGLEFYQEVNGKMYTLKNGSYNPLAMVTVSGL
;
A
#
# COMPACT_ATOMS: atom_id res chain seq x y z
N MET A 1 -23.22 -16.90 -29.35
CA MET A 1 -21.74 -16.93 -29.34
C MET A 1 -21.29 -18.18 -30.10
N ALA A 2 -20.19 -18.08 -30.87
CA ALA A 2 -19.65 -19.23 -31.60
C ALA A 2 -19.09 -20.27 -30.62
N GLN A 3 -19.52 -21.53 -30.76
CA GLN A 3 -19.10 -22.63 -29.91
C GLN A 3 -17.99 -23.43 -30.59
N GLN A 4 -16.95 -23.80 -29.84
CA GLN A 4 -15.93 -24.71 -30.34
C GLN A 4 -16.46 -26.14 -30.25
N LYS A 5 -16.92 -26.68 -31.38
CA LYS A 5 -17.31 -28.09 -31.51
C LYS A 5 -16.14 -28.89 -32.09
N GLY A 6 -15.38 -29.55 -31.22
CA GLY A 6 -14.24 -30.38 -31.59
C GLY A 6 -13.61 -31.10 -30.39
N ILE A 7 -12.94 -32.21 -30.66
CA ILE A 7 -12.22 -33.01 -29.64
C ILE A 7 -10.95 -32.31 -29.13
N ILE A 8 -10.33 -31.48 -29.97
CA ILE A 8 -9.17 -30.67 -29.60
C ILE A 8 -9.66 -29.43 -28.85
N LYS A 9 -9.23 -29.27 -27.60
CA LYS A 9 -9.55 -28.11 -26.75
C LYS A 9 -8.45 -27.07 -26.92
N LEU A 10 -8.83 -25.85 -27.30
CA LEU A 10 -7.90 -24.73 -27.45
C LEU A 10 -8.14 -23.72 -26.32
N ARG A 11 -7.06 -23.13 -25.80
CA ARG A 11 -7.11 -22.06 -24.80
C ARG A 11 -6.04 -21.04 -25.15
N GLY A 12 -6.42 -19.77 -25.25
CA GLY A 12 -5.53 -18.69 -25.68
C GLY A 12 -5.98 -18.06 -27.01
N THR A 13 -5.11 -17.27 -27.64
CA THR A 13 -5.42 -16.52 -28.86
C THR A 13 -4.61 -17.06 -30.04
N ILE A 14 -5.27 -17.32 -31.16
CA ILE A 14 -4.64 -17.67 -32.45
C ILE A 14 -5.16 -16.68 -33.48
N GLY A 15 -4.25 -15.87 -34.05
CA GLY A 15 -4.63 -14.76 -34.92
C GLY A 15 -5.60 -13.82 -34.21
N ASP A 16 -6.75 -13.56 -34.84
CA ASP A 16 -7.82 -12.75 -34.28
C ASP A 16 -8.89 -13.56 -33.55
N ILE A 17 -8.66 -14.83 -33.19
CA ILE A 17 -9.64 -15.65 -32.46
C ILE A 17 -9.11 -16.02 -31.06
N THR A 18 -9.87 -15.69 -30.02
CA THR A 18 -9.60 -16.07 -28.63
C THR A 18 -10.51 -17.22 -28.21
N PHE A 19 -9.89 -18.29 -27.70
CA PHE A 19 -10.53 -19.49 -27.18
C PHE A 19 -10.49 -19.51 -25.65
N TYR A 20 -11.65 -19.67 -25.01
CA TYR A 20 -11.76 -19.72 -23.54
C TYR A 20 -12.94 -20.58 -23.09
N LYS A 21 -12.86 -21.05 -21.84
CA LYS A 21 -13.88 -21.91 -21.23
C LYS A 21 -14.84 -21.07 -20.39
N THR A 22 -16.14 -21.26 -20.60
CA THR A 22 -17.22 -20.70 -19.78
C THR A 22 -17.99 -21.82 -19.09
N LYS A 23 -19.00 -21.48 -18.29
CA LYS A 23 -19.92 -22.47 -17.67
C LYS A 23 -20.66 -23.29 -18.74
N ASP A 24 -20.92 -22.70 -19.90
CA ASP A 24 -21.68 -23.29 -21.01
C ASP A 24 -20.80 -24.01 -22.05
N GLY A 25 -19.49 -24.15 -21.78
CA GLY A 25 -18.55 -24.89 -22.62
C GLY A 25 -17.43 -24.05 -23.22
N HIS A 26 -16.80 -24.57 -24.28
CA HIS A 26 -15.69 -23.91 -24.97
C HIS A 26 -16.23 -22.94 -26.03
N ILE A 27 -15.83 -21.68 -25.90
CA ILE A 27 -16.28 -20.59 -26.77
C ILE A 27 -15.08 -20.06 -27.55
N ALA A 28 -15.33 -19.74 -28.82
CA ALA A 28 -14.42 -18.96 -29.65
C ALA A 28 -15.05 -17.59 -29.88
N ARG A 29 -14.24 -16.53 -29.74
CA ARG A 29 -14.65 -15.17 -30.14
C ARG A 29 -13.58 -14.59 -31.04
N GLU A 30 -14.01 -13.85 -32.06
CA GLU A 30 -13.09 -12.95 -32.75
C GLU A 30 -12.65 -11.84 -31.77
N LYS A 31 -11.48 -11.26 -32.02
CA LYS A 31 -10.87 -10.22 -31.23
C LYS A 31 -11.72 -8.96 -31.35
N GLY A 32 -12.73 -8.86 -30.50
CA GLY A 32 -13.49 -7.64 -30.31
C GLY A 32 -12.65 -6.57 -29.63
N GLY A 33 -12.93 -5.30 -29.95
CA GLY A 33 -12.25 -4.16 -29.37
C GLY A 33 -11.98 -3.07 -30.40
N VAL A 34 -11.65 -1.89 -29.91
CA VAL A 34 -11.23 -0.77 -30.77
C VAL A 34 -9.74 -0.93 -31.05
N ASP A 35 -9.32 -0.73 -32.31
CA ASP A 35 -7.91 -0.79 -32.70
C ASP A 35 -7.05 0.16 -31.85
N ALA A 36 -5.84 -0.28 -31.49
CA ALA A 36 -4.94 0.51 -30.64
C ALA A 36 -4.53 1.84 -31.29
N LYS A 37 -4.32 1.87 -32.62
CA LYS A 37 -4.03 3.12 -33.35
C LYS A 37 -5.24 4.04 -33.34
N ARG A 38 -6.46 3.49 -33.37
CA ARG A 38 -7.67 4.29 -33.24
C ARG A 38 -7.75 4.90 -31.83
N ILE A 39 -7.55 4.13 -30.76
CA ILE A 39 -7.53 4.68 -29.39
C ILE A 39 -6.45 5.77 -29.25
N ALA A 40 -5.28 5.59 -29.88
CA ALA A 40 -4.17 6.54 -29.82
C ALA A 40 -4.47 7.87 -30.52
N ASN A 41 -5.16 7.86 -31.67
CA ASN A 41 -5.26 9.03 -32.54
C ASN A 41 -6.67 9.64 -32.65
N ASP A 42 -7.73 8.84 -32.48
CA ASP A 42 -9.11 9.30 -32.66
C ASP A 42 -9.51 10.27 -31.54
N PRO A 43 -10.02 11.48 -31.86
CA PRO A 43 -10.46 12.46 -30.87
C PRO A 43 -11.52 11.92 -29.90
N ALA A 44 -12.37 10.98 -30.33
CA ALA A 44 -13.39 10.38 -29.48
C ALA A 44 -12.79 9.65 -28.26
N PHE A 45 -11.52 9.21 -28.35
CA PHE A 45 -10.81 8.50 -27.28
C PHE A 45 -9.90 9.40 -26.44
N GLN A 46 -9.95 10.74 -26.60
CA GLN A 46 -9.13 11.67 -25.82
C GLN A 46 -9.26 11.41 -24.31
N ARG A 47 -10.49 11.33 -23.78
CA ARG A 47 -10.75 11.07 -22.36
C ARG A 47 -10.23 9.72 -21.88
N THR A 48 -10.26 8.71 -22.75
CA THR A 48 -9.70 7.38 -22.46
C THR A 48 -8.18 7.46 -22.30
N ARG A 49 -7.50 8.23 -23.17
CA ARG A 49 -6.05 8.44 -23.09
C ARG A 49 -5.66 9.24 -21.85
N GLU A 50 -6.38 10.31 -21.55
CA GLU A 50 -6.17 11.13 -20.35
C GLU A 50 -6.27 10.30 -19.07
N ASN A 51 -7.38 9.56 -18.91
CA ASN A 51 -7.55 8.68 -17.75
C ASN A 51 -6.49 7.56 -17.71
N GLY A 52 -6.11 7.02 -18.87
CA GLY A 52 -5.08 5.99 -18.97
C GLY A 52 -3.71 6.49 -18.54
N SER A 53 -3.36 7.73 -18.89
CA SER A 53 -2.11 8.37 -18.46
C SER A 53 -2.09 8.58 -16.94
N GLU A 54 -3.16 9.12 -16.37
CA GLU A 54 -3.29 9.32 -14.92
C GLU A 54 -3.27 7.99 -14.15
N PHE A 55 -3.94 6.96 -14.67
CA PHE A 55 -3.89 5.61 -14.09
C PHE A 55 -2.48 5.02 -14.11
N GLY A 56 -1.76 5.21 -15.21
CA GLY A 56 -0.35 4.84 -15.31
C GLY A 56 0.52 5.54 -14.27
N ARG A 57 0.33 6.86 -14.07
CA ARG A 57 1.02 7.63 -13.02
C ARG A 57 0.66 7.16 -11.62
N ALA A 58 -0.62 6.91 -11.33
CA ALA A 58 -1.07 6.38 -10.03
C ALA A 58 -0.45 5.01 -9.74
N GLY A 59 -0.40 4.12 -10.73
CA GLY A 59 0.24 2.81 -10.61
C GLY A 59 1.74 2.92 -10.34
N LYS A 60 2.42 3.85 -11.02
CA LYS A 60 3.84 4.14 -10.84
C LYS A 60 4.13 4.73 -9.44
N ALA A 61 3.34 5.71 -9.01
CA ALA A 61 3.42 6.31 -7.68
C ALA A 61 3.18 5.27 -6.58
N GLY A 62 2.14 4.44 -6.71
CA GLY A 62 1.88 3.35 -5.79
C GLY A 62 2.96 2.27 -5.80
N LYS A 63 3.73 2.11 -6.89
CA LYS A 63 4.89 1.21 -6.91
C LYS A 63 6.05 1.78 -6.10
N ILE A 64 6.42 3.05 -6.31
CA ILE A 64 7.57 3.66 -5.62
C ILE A 64 7.31 3.79 -4.11
N LEU A 65 6.11 4.19 -3.70
CA LEU A 65 5.75 4.25 -2.28
C LEU A 65 5.85 2.88 -1.60
N ARG A 66 5.38 1.80 -2.27
CA ARG A 66 5.55 0.45 -1.71
C ARG A 66 7.00 -0.03 -1.72
N ALA A 67 7.80 0.44 -2.67
CA ALA A 67 9.22 0.12 -2.70
C ALA A 67 9.96 0.75 -1.53
N SER A 68 9.58 1.97 -1.13
CA SER A 68 10.22 2.66 0.00
C SER A 68 9.96 1.97 1.34
N ILE A 69 8.75 1.46 1.57
CA ILE A 69 8.40 0.73 2.81
C ILE A 69 8.40 -0.80 2.65
N ARG A 70 9.16 -1.33 1.68
CA ARG A 70 9.08 -2.76 1.30
C ARG A 70 9.36 -3.71 2.47
N THR A 71 10.30 -3.35 3.33
CA THR A 71 10.72 -4.14 4.50
C THR A 71 9.54 -4.42 5.44
N LEU A 72 8.72 -3.40 5.72
CA LEU A 72 7.53 -3.51 6.58
C LEU A 72 6.37 -4.24 5.87
N LEU A 73 6.26 -4.11 4.54
CA LEU A 73 5.19 -4.75 3.77
C LEU A 73 5.33 -6.28 3.65
N LEU A 74 6.53 -6.84 3.84
CA LEU A 74 6.78 -8.27 3.68
C LEU A 74 5.83 -9.15 4.49
N ASN A 75 5.42 -8.67 5.67
CA ASN A 75 4.57 -9.44 6.59
C ASN A 75 3.15 -8.85 6.74
N SER A 76 2.85 -7.71 6.11
CA SER A 76 1.67 -6.89 6.43
C SER A 76 0.81 -6.53 5.21
N ALA A 77 1.15 -6.96 3.99
CA ALA A 77 0.35 -6.64 2.80
C ALA A 77 -0.76 -7.65 2.53
N ASP A 78 -2.00 -7.19 2.30
CA ASP A 78 -3.08 -8.05 1.78
C ASP A 78 -3.02 -8.24 0.26
N SER A 79 -3.70 -9.29 -0.22
CA SER A 79 -3.69 -9.69 -1.65
C SER A 79 -4.21 -8.63 -2.64
N LYS A 80 -5.04 -7.68 -2.18
CA LYS A 80 -5.64 -6.61 -3.00
C LYS A 80 -5.04 -5.24 -2.71
N MET A 81 -4.08 -5.14 -1.80
CA MET A 81 -3.47 -3.88 -1.35
C MET A 81 -3.00 -3.02 -2.53
N VAL A 82 -2.34 -3.62 -3.53
CA VAL A 82 -1.83 -2.88 -4.70
C VAL A 82 -2.97 -2.17 -5.45
N SER A 83 -4.08 -2.87 -5.69
CA SER A 83 -5.24 -2.30 -6.38
C SER A 83 -5.89 -1.18 -5.56
N ARG A 84 -6.00 -1.35 -4.24
CA ARG A 84 -6.56 -0.33 -3.33
C ARG A 84 -5.65 0.90 -3.26
N LEU A 85 -4.34 0.70 -3.24
CA LEU A 85 -3.37 1.79 -3.23
C LEU A 85 -3.42 2.57 -4.55
N THR A 86 -3.47 1.90 -5.70
CA THR A 86 -3.66 2.57 -6.99
C THR A 86 -4.95 3.39 -7.02
N GLN A 87 -6.05 2.86 -6.46
CA GLN A 87 -7.31 3.61 -6.36
C GLN A 87 -7.18 4.87 -5.48
N SER A 88 -6.43 4.77 -4.36
CA SER A 88 -6.20 5.90 -3.46
C SER A 88 -5.29 6.95 -4.12
N MET A 89 -4.22 6.51 -4.80
CA MET A 89 -3.35 7.36 -5.62
C MET A 89 -4.11 8.06 -6.76
N MET A 90 -5.12 7.40 -7.36
CA MET A 90 -5.98 8.06 -8.33
C MET A 90 -6.75 9.23 -7.73
N LYS A 91 -7.20 9.13 -6.46
CA LYS A 91 -7.86 10.25 -5.78
C LYS A 91 -6.88 11.41 -5.54
N VAL A 92 -5.65 11.10 -5.10
CA VAL A 92 -4.56 12.08 -4.94
C VAL A 92 -4.30 12.83 -6.24
N ILE A 93 -4.07 12.10 -7.34
CA ILE A 93 -3.85 12.71 -8.66
C ILE A 93 -5.07 13.51 -9.11
N GLN A 94 -6.28 13.07 -8.78
CA GLN A 94 -7.48 13.80 -9.16
C GLN A 94 -7.69 15.11 -8.40
N ALA A 95 -7.06 15.26 -7.24
CA ALA A 95 -7.07 16.49 -6.45
C ALA A 95 -6.13 17.57 -7.00
N ASP A 96 -5.23 17.23 -7.93
CA ASP A 96 -4.39 18.21 -8.63
C ASP A 96 -5.26 19.19 -9.43
N SER A 97 -5.29 20.43 -8.95
CA SER A 97 -6.00 21.56 -9.56
C SER A 97 -5.13 22.43 -10.47
N THR A 98 -3.83 22.15 -10.54
CA THR A 98 -2.84 22.95 -11.27
C THR A 98 -2.67 22.42 -12.69
N SER A 99 -2.57 21.10 -12.84
CA SER A 99 -2.33 20.44 -14.12
C SER A 99 -3.61 20.26 -14.93
N ALA A 100 -3.48 20.32 -16.26
CA ALA A 100 -4.55 19.90 -17.15
C ALA A 100 -4.87 18.40 -16.99
N ARG A 101 -6.10 18.01 -17.32
CA ARG A 101 -6.52 16.61 -17.29
C ARG A 101 -5.62 15.74 -18.18
N GLY A 102 -5.28 14.55 -17.71
CA GLY A 102 -4.30 13.67 -18.37
C GLY A 102 -2.85 14.01 -18.06
N LEU A 103 -2.57 15.18 -17.47
CA LEU A 103 -1.23 15.62 -17.03
C LEU A 103 -1.11 15.72 -15.51
N ARG A 104 -2.21 15.56 -14.77
CA ARG A 104 -2.22 15.57 -13.31
C ARG A 104 -1.23 14.59 -12.70
N ASN A 105 -0.69 14.97 -11.55
CA ASN A 105 0.36 14.24 -10.84
C ASN A 105 0.15 14.21 -9.32
N VAL A 106 1.06 13.54 -8.60
CA VAL A 106 0.95 13.32 -7.14
C VAL A 106 1.48 14.51 -6.34
N ILE A 107 2.47 15.22 -6.89
CA ILE A 107 3.14 16.35 -6.23
C ILE A 107 2.20 17.54 -6.12
N ASP A 108 1.53 17.88 -7.22
CA ASP A 108 0.54 18.95 -7.28
C ASP A 108 -0.85 18.51 -6.79
N GLY A 109 -0.98 17.24 -6.37
CA GLY A 109 -2.18 16.70 -5.73
C GLY A 109 -2.11 16.76 -4.21
N GLU A 110 -3.11 16.18 -3.55
CA GLU A 110 -3.19 16.15 -2.08
C GLU A 110 -2.73 14.79 -1.56
N ALA A 111 -1.45 14.65 -1.21
CA ALA A 111 -0.86 13.38 -0.74
C ALA A 111 -1.47 12.94 0.59
N GLU A 112 -1.95 13.88 1.39
CA GLU A 112 -2.60 13.73 2.69
C GLU A 112 -3.88 12.90 2.60
N LEU A 113 -4.48 12.77 1.41
CA LEU A 113 -5.60 11.85 1.18
C LEU A 113 -5.22 10.37 1.39
N LEU A 114 -3.92 10.06 1.52
CA LEU A 114 -3.44 8.72 1.85
C LEU A 114 -3.38 8.46 3.36
N ILE A 115 -3.58 9.48 4.22
CA ILE A 115 -3.71 9.28 5.67
C ILE A 115 -4.84 8.30 5.96
N GLY A 116 -4.57 7.31 6.82
CA GLY A 116 -5.48 6.22 7.15
C GLY A 116 -5.49 5.09 6.12
N PHE A 117 -4.62 5.10 5.11
CA PHE A 117 -4.53 3.96 4.20
C PHE A 117 -3.99 2.72 4.94
N GLU A 118 -4.83 1.70 5.02
CA GLU A 118 -4.49 0.39 5.58
C GLU A 118 -3.81 -0.47 4.51
N PHE A 119 -2.61 -0.96 4.78
CA PHE A 119 -1.90 -1.92 3.90
C PHE A 119 -2.40 -3.35 4.09
N ASN A 120 -3.05 -3.62 5.23
CA ASN A 120 -3.78 -4.86 5.50
C ASN A 120 -5.24 -4.57 5.86
N ILE A 121 -6.17 -4.82 4.94
CA ILE A 121 -7.59 -4.64 5.27
C ILE A 121 -8.15 -5.75 6.17
N ASN A 122 -7.48 -6.90 6.29
CA ASN A 122 -7.93 -8.00 7.15
C ASN A 122 -7.59 -7.76 8.63
N ALA A 123 -6.62 -6.88 8.89
CA ALA A 123 -6.19 -6.47 10.22
C ALA A 123 -5.76 -5.01 10.15
N THR A 124 -6.72 -4.10 10.32
CA THR A 124 -6.46 -2.66 10.30
C THR A 124 -5.74 -2.23 11.56
N LEU A 125 -4.95 -1.16 11.50
CA LEU A 125 -4.25 -0.66 12.68
C LEU A 125 -5.23 -0.32 13.82
N GLY A 126 -6.33 0.37 13.51
CA GLY A 126 -7.36 0.71 14.50
C GLY A 126 -8.14 -0.47 15.09
N SER A 127 -8.14 -1.63 14.42
CA SER A 127 -8.73 -2.86 14.99
C SER A 127 -7.76 -3.66 15.84
N CYS A 128 -6.45 -3.38 15.75
CA CYS A 128 -5.39 -4.16 16.38
C CYS A 128 -4.69 -3.40 17.50
N LEU A 129 -4.52 -2.07 17.39
CA LEU A 129 -3.86 -1.22 18.36
C LEU A 129 -4.84 -0.16 18.87
N PHE A 130 -5.23 -0.29 20.14
CA PHE A 130 -6.08 0.67 20.84
C PHE A 130 -5.29 1.67 21.69
N ALA A 131 -3.98 1.45 21.84
CA ALA A 131 -3.10 2.42 22.49
C ALA A 131 -3.03 3.71 21.66
N THR A 132 -3.07 4.84 22.36
CA THR A 132 -2.92 6.15 21.71
C THR A 132 -1.48 6.33 21.22
N TYR A 133 -1.36 6.83 19.99
CA TYR A 133 -0.09 7.19 19.38
C TYR A 133 -0.17 8.59 18.77
N GLU A 134 0.96 9.27 18.70
CA GLU A 134 1.11 10.57 18.05
C GLU A 134 2.20 10.48 17.00
N GLY A 135 1.83 10.71 15.73
CA GLY A 135 2.76 10.70 14.60
C GLY A 135 3.06 12.12 14.14
N THR A 136 4.34 12.52 14.15
CA THR A 136 4.75 13.87 13.74
C THR A 136 5.75 13.85 12.60
N ILE A 137 5.71 14.89 11.76
CA ILE A 137 6.67 15.11 10.68
C ILE A 137 7.22 16.52 10.85
N ASP A 138 8.50 16.63 11.21
CA ASP A 138 9.25 17.88 11.20
C ASP A 138 10.10 17.94 9.93
N ARG A 139 9.61 18.72 8.96
CA ARG A 139 10.28 18.91 7.68
C ARG A 139 11.61 19.66 7.82
N VAL A 140 11.75 20.55 8.81
CA VAL A 140 12.97 21.36 8.97
C VAL A 140 14.13 20.46 9.38
N THR A 141 13.89 19.57 10.33
CA THR A 141 14.91 18.62 10.82
C THR A 141 14.96 17.32 10.01
N GLY A 142 13.91 16.99 9.26
CA GLY A 142 13.75 15.70 8.59
C GLY A 142 13.34 14.58 9.55
N ALA A 143 12.92 14.90 10.78
CA ALA A 143 12.49 13.91 11.76
C ALA A 143 11.03 13.49 11.51
N ILE A 144 10.81 12.20 11.30
CA ILE A 144 9.48 11.59 11.20
C ILE A 144 9.31 10.68 12.42
N THR A 145 8.53 11.12 13.41
CA THR A 145 8.42 10.44 14.71
C THR A 145 7.08 9.79 14.93
N VAL A 146 7.07 8.74 15.74
CA VAL A 146 5.85 8.23 16.36
C VAL A 146 6.11 7.93 17.83
N ASP A 147 5.22 8.44 18.67
CA ASP A 147 5.27 8.35 20.11
C ASP A 147 4.05 7.58 20.64
N LEU A 148 4.30 6.62 21.52
CA LEU A 148 3.27 5.88 22.24
C LEU A 148 3.54 5.96 23.74
N ALA A 149 2.55 6.41 24.50
CA ALA A 149 2.60 6.36 25.95
C ALA A 149 2.59 4.90 26.45
N PRO A 150 3.13 4.62 27.65
CA PRO A 150 3.00 3.32 28.31
C PRO A 150 1.57 2.77 28.25
N PHE A 151 1.41 1.54 27.78
CA PHE A 151 0.10 0.87 27.72
C PHE A 151 0.21 -0.61 28.11
N VAL A 152 -0.89 -1.22 28.52
CA VAL A 152 -0.96 -2.65 28.85
C VAL A 152 -1.26 -3.46 27.58
N PRO A 153 -0.32 -4.27 27.05
CA PRO A 153 -0.51 -4.97 25.77
C PRO A 153 -1.72 -5.88 25.71
N ALA A 154 -1.96 -6.69 26.74
CA ALA A 154 -3.10 -7.61 26.78
C ALA A 154 -4.47 -6.91 26.71
N ASN A 155 -4.54 -5.63 27.10
CA ASN A 155 -5.77 -4.84 27.05
C ASN A 155 -5.88 -3.99 25.78
N MET A 156 -4.75 -3.51 25.26
CA MET A 156 -4.72 -2.50 24.19
C MET A 156 -4.29 -3.06 22.83
N ILE A 157 -3.94 -4.34 22.74
CA ILE A 157 -3.61 -5.02 21.49
C ILE A 157 -4.54 -6.21 21.28
N ALA A 158 -5.34 -6.14 20.23
CA ALA A 158 -6.07 -7.30 19.71
C ALA A 158 -5.13 -8.13 18.83
N ALA A 159 -4.56 -9.17 19.42
CA ALA A 159 -3.61 -10.06 18.76
C ALA A 159 -4.30 -11.34 18.22
N PRO A 160 -3.77 -11.95 17.14
CA PRO A 160 -4.24 -13.24 16.66
C PRO A 160 -3.96 -14.38 17.66
N ALA A 161 -4.72 -15.47 17.51
CA ALA A 161 -4.52 -16.68 18.31
C ALA A 161 -3.09 -17.22 18.19
N GLY A 162 -2.48 -17.58 19.32
CA GLY A 162 -1.10 -18.06 19.39
C GLY A 162 -0.05 -16.95 19.58
N THR A 163 -0.45 -15.68 19.63
CA THR A 163 0.45 -14.58 20.00
C THR A 163 0.94 -14.75 21.43
N THR A 164 2.25 -14.58 21.60
CA THR A 164 2.91 -14.48 22.91
C THR A 164 3.68 -13.17 23.05
N HIS A 165 4.11 -12.62 21.92
CA HIS A 165 4.97 -11.45 21.84
C HIS A 165 4.61 -10.62 20.62
N PHE A 166 5.02 -9.35 20.62
CA PHE A 166 4.80 -8.43 19.50
C PHE A 166 5.97 -7.46 19.34
N LYS A 167 6.03 -6.81 18.17
CA LYS A 167 6.83 -5.60 17.95
C LYS A 167 5.92 -4.49 17.45
N ILE A 168 6.26 -3.25 17.83
CA ILE A 168 5.79 -2.06 17.11
C ILE A 168 6.86 -1.71 16.08
N ILE A 169 6.43 -1.43 14.86
CA ILE A 169 7.29 -1.06 13.74
C ILE A 169 6.80 0.24 13.11
N SER A 170 7.72 1.09 12.67
CA SER A 170 7.38 2.30 11.92
C SER A 170 8.42 2.58 10.85
N ALA A 171 8.02 3.26 9.78
CA ALA A 171 8.97 3.82 8.83
C ALA A 171 8.59 5.26 8.47
N GLY A 172 9.60 6.11 8.38
CA GLY A 172 9.52 7.44 7.79
C GLY A 172 10.15 7.39 6.40
N THR A 173 9.43 7.85 5.38
CA THR A 173 9.94 7.86 4.02
C THR A 173 9.67 9.18 3.32
N GLU A 174 10.71 9.66 2.64
CA GLU A 174 10.68 10.73 1.67
C GLU A 174 10.62 10.11 0.27
N VAL A 175 9.65 10.50 -0.56
CA VAL A 175 9.48 9.89 -1.89
C VAL A 175 9.50 10.93 -2.99
N ASP A 176 10.42 10.77 -3.92
CA ASP A 176 10.44 11.53 -5.17
C ASP A 176 9.72 10.74 -6.27
N PHE A 177 8.45 11.06 -6.49
CA PHE A 177 7.60 10.38 -7.47
C PHE A 177 8.03 10.61 -8.92
N GLU A 178 8.74 11.71 -9.21
CA GLU A 178 9.21 12.05 -10.55
C GLU A 178 10.47 11.27 -10.91
N SER A 179 11.47 11.29 -10.02
CA SER A 179 12.74 10.59 -10.22
C SER A 179 12.70 9.10 -9.86
N GLU A 180 11.59 8.63 -9.26
CA GLU A 180 11.44 7.27 -8.76
C GLU A 180 12.51 6.89 -7.73
N THR A 181 12.84 7.82 -6.84
CA THR A 181 13.77 7.61 -5.74
C THR A 181 13.09 7.85 -4.40
N PHE A 182 13.72 7.36 -3.33
CA PHE A 182 13.24 7.57 -1.97
C PHE A 182 14.40 7.54 -0.99
N VAL A 183 14.20 8.22 0.13
CA VAL A 183 14.98 8.05 1.36
C VAL A 183 14.04 7.42 2.39
N GLU A 184 14.52 6.42 3.11
CA GLU A 184 13.74 5.73 4.12
C GLU A 184 14.59 5.45 5.35
N SER A 185 13.95 5.55 6.50
CA SER A 185 14.43 5.10 7.79
C SER A 185 13.28 4.39 8.49
N HIS A 186 13.58 3.30 9.18
CA HIS A 186 12.60 2.59 10.00
C HIS A 186 13.14 2.30 11.38
N SER A 187 12.20 2.11 12.29
CA SER A 187 12.42 1.81 13.70
C SER A 187 11.53 0.65 14.10
N GLU A 188 12.03 -0.16 15.02
CA GLU A 188 11.28 -1.24 15.64
C GLU A 188 11.59 -1.31 17.14
N THR A 189 10.63 -1.76 17.92
CA THR A 189 10.87 -2.11 19.32
C THR A 189 11.66 -3.41 19.41
N ALA A 190 12.18 -3.70 20.61
CA ALA A 190 12.47 -5.08 20.98
C ALA A 190 11.20 -5.95 20.86
N ILE A 191 11.38 -7.27 20.88
CA ILE A 191 10.25 -8.20 20.99
C ILE A 191 9.67 -8.07 22.40
N LEU A 192 8.47 -7.50 22.51
CA LEU A 192 7.78 -7.24 23.77
C LEU A 192 6.80 -8.37 24.07
N SER A 193 6.65 -8.71 25.35
CA SER A 193 5.67 -9.67 25.82
C SER A 193 4.25 -9.14 25.61
N TRP A 194 3.35 -9.97 25.09
CA TRP A 194 1.92 -9.67 25.06
C TRP A 194 1.28 -10.15 26.36
N ASP A 195 1.38 -9.32 27.40
CA ASP A 195 0.93 -9.64 28.76
C ASP A 195 0.27 -8.43 29.47
N MET A 196 0.06 -8.55 30.78
CA MET A 196 -0.56 -7.53 31.61
C MET A 196 0.43 -6.46 32.11
N VAL A 197 1.71 -6.52 31.75
CA VAL A 197 2.73 -5.58 32.20
C VAL A 197 2.74 -4.38 31.26
N PRO A 198 2.62 -3.14 31.77
CA PRO A 198 2.71 -1.95 30.93
C PRO A 198 4.05 -1.86 30.20
N THR A 199 4.02 -1.42 28.93
CA THR A 199 5.23 -1.08 28.19
C THR A 199 5.93 0.14 28.80
N ALA A 200 7.22 0.32 28.50
CA ALA A 200 7.82 1.64 28.60
C ALA A 200 7.22 2.60 27.55
N THR A 201 7.56 3.88 27.63
CA THR A 201 7.31 4.84 26.54
C THR A 201 8.05 4.37 25.30
N ILE A 202 7.38 4.40 24.15
CA ILE A 202 7.95 4.01 22.86
C ILE A 202 8.02 5.26 21.99
N THR A 203 9.23 5.62 21.59
CA THR A 203 9.51 6.72 20.67
C THR A 203 10.34 6.18 19.54
N HIS A 204 9.80 6.27 18.32
CA HIS A 204 10.54 5.98 17.10
C HIS A 204 10.84 7.29 16.38
N THR A 205 12.08 7.46 15.97
CA THR A 205 12.53 8.62 15.18
C THR A 205 13.15 8.12 13.89
N ASN A 206 12.47 8.38 12.78
CA ASN A 206 12.90 7.96 11.46
C ASN A 206 13.39 9.20 10.70
N MET A 207 14.71 9.26 10.44
CA MET A 207 15.32 10.45 9.83
C MET A 207 15.31 10.35 8.31
N VAL A 208 14.85 11.42 7.66
CA VAL A 208 14.96 11.66 6.21
C VAL A 208 15.74 12.94 5.95
N THR A 209 15.74 13.44 4.70
CA THR A 209 16.49 14.65 4.36
C THR A 209 15.89 15.88 5.05
N PRO A 210 16.69 16.66 5.81
CA PRO A 210 16.24 17.93 6.37
C PRO A 210 15.84 18.92 5.27
N ASN A 211 14.78 19.70 5.50
CA ASN A 211 14.19 20.65 4.56
C ASN A 211 13.78 20.01 3.22
N SER A 212 13.41 18.73 3.22
CA SER A 212 12.96 18.06 2.00
C SER A 212 11.78 18.80 1.38
N THR A 213 11.81 18.92 0.05
CA THR A 213 10.71 19.41 -0.77
C THR A 213 9.94 18.27 -1.42
N LYS A 214 10.04 17.06 -0.86
CA LYS A 214 9.32 15.89 -1.37
C LYS A 214 8.24 15.45 -0.37
N PRO A 215 7.19 14.75 -0.83
CA PRO A 215 6.20 14.18 0.06
C PRO A 215 6.82 13.23 1.09
N LEU A 216 6.40 13.37 2.34
CA LEU A 216 6.88 12.63 3.51
C LEU A 216 5.75 11.76 4.06
N PHE A 217 6.05 10.52 4.40
CA PHE A 217 5.08 9.54 4.87
C PHE A 217 5.59 8.86 6.13
N LEU A 218 4.71 8.75 7.12
CA LEU A 218 4.89 7.92 8.30
C LEU A 218 3.94 6.73 8.23
N VAL A 219 4.50 5.52 8.33
CA VAL A 219 3.73 4.29 8.49
C VAL A 219 3.99 3.70 9.88
N LEU A 220 2.95 3.10 10.46
CA LEU A 220 2.98 2.44 11.77
C LEU A 220 2.29 1.08 11.66
N GLY A 221 2.85 0.06 12.32
CA GLY A 221 2.29 -1.28 12.32
C GLY A 221 2.72 -2.11 13.51
N LEU A 222 2.17 -3.33 13.55
CA LEU A 222 2.51 -4.36 14.52
C LEU A 222 2.97 -5.64 13.81
N GLU A 223 3.91 -6.35 14.41
CA GLU A 223 4.24 -7.72 14.06
C GLU A 223 4.01 -8.64 15.24
N PHE A 224 3.34 -9.77 15.01
CA PHE A 224 3.03 -10.74 16.06
C PHE A 224 3.95 -11.96 16.02
N TYR A 225 4.30 -12.46 17.20
CA TYR A 225 5.25 -13.55 17.42
C TYR A 225 4.69 -14.59 18.39
N GLN A 226 5.05 -15.84 18.12
CA GLN A 226 4.83 -16.97 19.01
C GLN A 226 6.18 -17.50 19.50
N GLU A 227 6.35 -17.62 20.81
CA GLU A 227 7.47 -18.29 21.41
C GLU A 227 7.19 -19.80 21.51
N VAL A 228 8.10 -20.60 20.98
CA VAL A 228 8.06 -22.07 21.12
C VAL A 228 9.46 -22.53 21.53
N ASN A 229 9.57 -23.15 22.71
CA ASN A 229 10.84 -23.66 23.26
C ASN A 229 11.96 -22.61 23.29
N GLY A 230 11.67 -21.37 23.72
CA GLY A 230 12.67 -20.30 23.80
C GLY A 230 13.01 -19.63 22.48
N LYS A 231 12.32 -19.98 21.38
CA LYS A 231 12.54 -19.39 20.05
C LYS A 231 11.31 -18.62 19.58
N MET A 232 11.55 -17.43 19.04
CA MET A 232 10.50 -16.57 18.50
C MET A 232 10.21 -16.89 17.03
N TYR A 233 8.94 -17.14 16.74
CA TYR A 233 8.43 -17.39 15.39
C TYR A 233 7.43 -16.31 15.01
N THR A 234 7.70 -15.62 13.90
CA THR A 234 6.77 -14.64 13.32
C THR A 234 5.48 -15.30 12.86
N LEU A 235 4.33 -14.73 13.20
CA LEU A 235 3.03 -15.17 12.69
C LEU A 235 2.78 -14.63 11.27
N LYS A 236 3.42 -15.26 10.27
CA LYS A 236 3.44 -14.83 8.85
C LYS A 236 2.33 -15.45 8.00
N ASN A 237 1.07 -15.14 8.26
CA ASN A 237 -0.03 -15.59 7.38
C ASN A 237 -0.72 -14.47 6.61
N GLY A 238 -0.13 -13.26 6.58
CA GLY A 238 -0.66 -12.10 5.85
C GLY A 238 -2.08 -11.67 6.29
N SER A 239 -2.61 -12.28 7.34
CA SER A 239 -3.99 -12.11 7.78
C SER A 239 -4.10 -11.19 8.99
N TYR A 240 -3.00 -10.96 9.73
CA TYR A 240 -3.09 -10.38 11.07
C TYR A 240 -2.16 -9.20 11.36
N ASN A 241 -1.10 -8.95 10.59
CA ASN A 241 -0.21 -7.83 10.90
C ASN A 241 -0.77 -6.52 10.33
N PRO A 242 -1.15 -5.56 11.18
CA PRO A 242 -1.57 -4.24 10.74
C PRO A 242 -0.37 -3.41 10.30
N LEU A 243 -0.59 -2.62 9.27
CA LEU A 243 0.30 -1.55 8.86
C LEU A 243 -0.57 -0.48 8.21
N ALA A 244 -0.47 0.75 8.69
CA ALA A 244 -1.24 1.88 8.20
C ALA A 244 -0.35 3.09 7.95
N MET A 245 -0.82 3.96 7.07
CA MET A 245 -0.26 5.29 6.87
C MET A 245 -0.90 6.24 7.89
N VAL A 246 -0.13 6.71 8.85
CA VAL A 246 -0.67 7.44 10.02
C VAL A 246 -0.51 8.96 9.89
N THR A 247 0.59 9.41 9.28
CA THR A 247 0.83 10.84 9.02
C THR A 247 1.43 10.99 7.64
N VAL A 248 1.01 12.02 6.92
CA VAL A 248 1.54 12.40 5.62
C VAL A 248 1.75 13.90 5.63
N SER A 249 2.84 14.35 5.05
CA SER A 249 3.04 15.75 4.71
C SER A 249 3.39 15.81 3.22
N GLY A 250 2.41 16.24 2.44
CA GLY A 250 2.57 16.68 1.06
C GLY A 250 3.38 17.97 0.98
N LEU A 251 3.20 18.70 -0.11
CA LEU A 251 3.94 19.94 -0.40
C LEU A 251 3.10 21.19 -0.18
#